data_AF-A0A7Y5H8R4-F1
#
_entry.id   AF-A0A7Y5H8R4-F1
#
_cell.length_a   1.000
_cell.length_b   1.000
_cell.length_c   1.000
_cell.angle_alpha   90.00
_cell.angle_beta   90.00
_cell.angle_gamma   90.00
#
_symmetry.space_group_name_H-M   'P 1'
#
loop_
_entity.id
_entity.type
_entity.pdbx_description
1 polymer ?
#
loop_
_entity_poly.entity_id
_entity_poly.type
_entity_poly.pdbx_seq_one_letter_code
_entity_poly.pdbx_strand_id
1 'polypeptide(L)'
;VAEGCADGQDLILAGGPGPARRLPGCSGAWSPDGKTFAWVDLARLHIADGTTLREIRAFDAPGASWVRFAGTTLLLTHDRRTLRFWSARTGECLRELDAGPLSVVALSPDGRRLAAGLQTGEVKVFGVR
;
A
#
# COMPACT_ATOMS: atom_id res chain seq x y z
N VAL A 1 3.06 7.06 11.90
CA VAL A 1 1.87 6.69 11.10
C VAL A 1 1.76 7.75 10.01
N ALA A 2 1.73 7.39 8.73
CA ALA A 2 1.48 8.37 7.67
C ALA A 2 -0.02 8.60 7.62
N GLU A 3 -0.49 9.74 8.11
CA GLU A 3 -1.89 10.13 8.09
C GLU A 3 -2.13 11.05 6.88
N GLY A 4 -3.14 10.72 6.07
CA GLY A 4 -3.54 11.52 4.92
C GLY A 4 -4.18 12.83 5.38
N CYS A 5 -3.94 13.91 4.64
CA CYS A 5 -4.46 15.23 4.96
C CYS A 5 -5.93 15.40 4.50
N ALA A 6 -6.70 16.26 5.20
CA ALA A 6 -8.15 16.44 5.08
C ALA A 6 -8.64 16.97 3.71
N ASP A 7 -7.72 17.39 2.85
CA ASP A 7 -7.88 17.79 1.46
C ASP A 7 -7.83 16.60 0.48
N GLY A 8 -7.59 15.38 0.99
CA GLY A 8 -7.90 14.11 0.31
C GLY A 8 -6.96 13.71 -0.83
N GLN A 9 -5.88 14.45 -1.06
CA GLN A 9 -4.97 14.20 -2.20
C GLN A 9 -3.48 14.16 -1.86
N ASP A 10 -3.07 14.52 -0.63
CA ASP A 10 -1.66 14.54 -0.24
C ASP A 10 -1.40 13.77 1.07
N LEU A 11 -0.32 12.99 1.07
CA LEU A 11 0.31 12.40 2.25
C LEU A 11 1.36 13.36 2.79
N ILE A 12 1.30 13.63 4.09
CA ILE A 12 2.35 14.38 4.79
C ILE A 12 3.17 13.38 5.61
N LEU A 13 4.42 13.19 5.20
CA LEU A 13 5.38 12.38 5.93
C LEU A 13 6.20 13.25 6.86
N ALA A 14 5.95 13.13 8.16
CA ALA A 14 6.74 13.73 9.21
C ALA A 14 7.31 12.62 10.12
N GLY A 15 8.56 12.76 10.57
CA GLY A 15 9.17 11.86 11.56
C GLY A 15 10.42 11.06 11.14
N GLY A 16 10.99 11.31 9.95
CA GLY A 16 12.32 10.80 9.55
C GLY A 16 13.44 11.83 9.74
N PRO A 17 14.72 11.48 9.49
CA PRO A 17 15.84 12.43 9.49
C PRO A 17 15.79 13.30 8.23
N GLY A 18 14.82 14.22 8.18
CA GLY A 18 14.63 15.13 7.05
C GLY A 18 13.40 16.03 7.24
N PRO A 19 13.27 17.10 6.44
CA PRO A 19 12.08 17.94 6.46
C PRO A 19 10.84 17.13 6.09
N ALA A 20 9.70 17.51 6.65
CA ALA A 20 8.43 16.88 6.31
C ALA A 20 8.18 16.96 4.80
N ARG A 21 7.75 15.85 4.19
CA ARG A 21 7.54 15.77 2.75
C ARG A 21 6.06 15.58 2.43
N ARG A 22 5.57 16.40 1.50
CA ARG A 22 4.24 16.28 0.91
C ARG A 22 4.35 15.42 -0.35
N LEU A 23 3.58 14.34 -0.42
CA LEU A 23 3.53 13.43 -1.57
C LEU A 23 2.09 13.36 -2.08
N PRO A 24 1.86 13.34 -3.39
CA PRO A 24 0.52 13.11 -3.92
C PRO A 24 0.09 11.69 -3.58
N GLY A 25 -1.11 11.51 -3.06
CA GLY A 25 -1.69 10.20 -2.79
C GLY A 25 -2.59 10.16 -1.56
N CYS A 26 -3.35 9.07 -1.48
CA CYS A 26 -4.35 8.87 -0.41
C CYS A 26 -3.87 7.86 0.64
N SER A 27 -2.85 7.05 0.32
CA SER A 27 -2.34 6.03 1.23
C SER A 27 -0.86 5.74 1.02
N GLY A 28 -0.13 5.54 2.11
CA GLY A 28 1.27 5.12 2.07
C GLY A 28 1.63 4.18 3.22
N ALA A 29 2.73 3.46 3.05
CA ALA A 29 3.23 2.47 3.99
C ALA A 29 4.75 2.38 3.97
N TRP A 30 5.33 2.20 5.15
CA TRP A 30 6.74 1.83 5.29
C TRP A 30 6.91 0.33 5.16
N SER A 31 8.03 -0.10 4.57
CA SER A 31 8.48 -1.48 4.72
C SER A 31 8.76 -1.78 6.19
N PRO A 32 8.60 -3.03 6.65
CA PRO A 32 8.83 -3.38 8.05
C PRO A 32 10.26 -3.08 8.54
N ASP A 33 11.24 -3.08 7.64
CA ASP A 33 12.64 -2.73 7.94
C ASP A 33 12.93 -1.22 7.85
N GLY A 34 11.94 -0.39 7.52
CA GLY A 34 12.04 1.07 7.40
C GLY A 34 12.87 1.57 6.21
N LYS A 35 13.41 0.69 5.36
CA LYS A 35 14.30 1.06 4.25
C LYS A 35 13.56 1.56 3.03
N THR A 36 12.26 1.32 2.93
CA THR A 36 11.46 1.67 1.76
C THR A 36 10.15 2.26 2.21
N PHE A 37 9.72 3.31 1.51
CA PHE A 37 8.38 3.86 1.65
C PHE A 37 7.64 3.67 0.32
N ALA A 38 6.40 3.18 0.39
CA ALA A 38 5.54 3.05 -0.78
C ALA A 38 4.28 3.89 -0.59
N TRP A 39 3.79 4.50 -1.66
CA TRP A 39 2.50 5.17 -1.66
C TRP A 39 1.79 4.98 -2.99
N VAL A 40 0.49 5.19 -2.97
CA VAL A 40 -0.34 5.17 -4.18
C VAL A 40 -0.97 6.53 -4.39
N ASP A 41 -0.92 7.00 -5.63
CA ASP A 41 -1.76 8.08 -6.13
C ASP A 41 -2.88 7.49 -7.01
N LEU A 42 -3.66 8.36 -7.68
CA LEU A 42 -4.81 7.98 -8.50
C LEU A 42 -4.59 6.74 -9.39
N ALA A 43 -3.40 6.59 -9.97
CA ALA A 43 -3.13 5.50 -10.91
C ALA A 43 -1.75 4.86 -10.76
N ARG A 44 -0.90 5.34 -9.85
CA ARG A 44 0.49 4.90 -9.75
C ARG A 44 0.83 4.41 -8.36
N LEU A 45 1.67 3.38 -8.33
CA LEU A 45 2.34 2.89 -7.15
C LEU A 45 3.77 3.40 -7.16
N HIS A 46 4.12 4.21 -6.18
CA HIS A 46 5.45 4.81 -6.04
C HIS A 46 6.23 4.14 -4.92
N ILE A 47 7.54 4.08 -5.09
CA ILE A 47 8.50 3.51 -4.17
C ILE A 47 9.62 4.52 -3.95
N ALA A 48 9.89 4.84 -2.70
CA ALA A 48 10.96 5.74 -2.28
C ALA A 48 11.94 5.06 -1.32
N ASP A 49 13.14 5.62 -1.28
CA ASP A 49 14.10 5.35 -0.22
C ASP A 49 13.52 5.81 1.11
N GLY A 50 13.52 4.92 2.10
CA GLY A 50 12.91 5.20 3.39
C GLY A 50 13.61 6.33 4.14
N THR A 51 14.92 6.48 4.03
CA THR A 51 15.63 7.51 4.81
C THR A 51 15.44 8.90 4.23
N THR A 52 15.57 9.02 2.92
CA THR A 52 15.60 10.29 2.18
C THR A 52 14.25 10.67 1.60
N LEU A 53 13.29 9.74 1.58
CA LEU A 53 11.98 9.85 0.93
C LEU A 53 12.06 10.21 -0.56
N ARG A 54 13.23 10.02 -1.19
CA ARG A 54 13.40 10.23 -2.63
C ARG A 54 12.79 9.06 -3.38
N GLU A 55 11.94 9.37 -4.37
CA GLU A 55 11.38 8.37 -5.26
C GLU A 55 12.51 7.62 -5.98
N ILE A 56 12.48 6.30 -5.88
CA ILE A 56 13.38 5.38 -6.57
C ILE A 56 12.73 4.94 -7.89
N ARG A 57 11.41 4.71 -7.86
CA ARG A 57 10.64 4.16 -8.97
C ARG A 57 9.15 4.37 -8.77
N ALA A 58 8.40 4.35 -9.86
CA ALA A 58 6.95 4.38 -9.86
C ALA A 58 6.40 3.54 -11.02
N PHE A 59 5.28 2.88 -10.78
CA PHE A 59 4.66 1.89 -11.66
C PHE A 59 3.19 2.20 -11.87
N ASP A 60 2.66 1.80 -13.01
CA ASP A 60 1.22 1.89 -13.25
C ASP A 60 0.49 0.86 -12.39
N ALA A 61 -0.42 1.35 -11.57
CA ALA A 61 -1.25 0.58 -10.66
C ALA A 61 -2.68 1.15 -10.65
N PRO A 62 -3.40 1.07 -11.80
CA PRO A 62 -4.71 1.68 -11.93
C PRO A 62 -5.70 1.14 -10.89
N GLY A 63 -6.40 2.05 -10.23
CA GLY A 63 -7.39 1.71 -9.20
C GLY A 63 -6.82 1.37 -7.82
N ALA A 64 -5.49 1.42 -7.64
CA ALA A 64 -4.89 1.20 -6.33
C ALA A 64 -5.22 2.38 -5.38
N SER A 65 -6.11 2.13 -4.41
CA SER A 65 -6.54 3.17 -3.46
C SER A 65 -5.86 3.07 -2.09
N TRP A 66 -5.20 1.94 -1.83
CA TRP A 66 -4.57 1.61 -0.57
C TRP A 66 -3.31 0.79 -0.82
N VAL A 67 -2.30 0.91 0.04
CA VAL A 67 -1.06 0.13 -0.08
C VAL A 67 -0.52 -0.32 1.27
N ARG A 68 -0.10 -1.57 1.38
CA ARG A 68 0.66 -2.10 2.54
C ARG A 68 1.75 -3.05 2.10
N PHE A 69 2.84 -3.08 2.87
CA PHE A 69 3.89 -4.07 2.69
C PHE A 69 3.49 -5.40 3.32
N ALA A 70 3.70 -6.50 2.59
CA ALA A 70 3.71 -7.87 3.10
C ALA A 70 5.15 -8.40 3.07
N GLY A 71 5.84 -8.32 4.21
CA GLY A 71 7.29 -8.45 4.24
C GLY A 71 7.98 -7.23 3.61
N THR A 72 9.17 -7.40 3.04
CA THR A 72 9.99 -6.26 2.55
C THR A 72 9.91 -6.04 1.03
N THR A 73 9.33 -6.98 0.28
CA THR A 73 9.40 -6.99 -1.19
C THR A 73 8.04 -7.06 -1.88
N LEU A 74 6.98 -7.41 -1.15
CA LEU A 74 5.64 -7.53 -1.69
C LEU A 74 4.76 -6.38 -1.20
N LEU A 75 3.98 -5.82 -2.11
CA LEU A 75 3.00 -4.78 -1.82
C LEU A 75 1.61 -5.29 -2.12
N LEU A 76 0.68 -4.99 -1.23
CA LEU A 76 -0.73 -5.28 -1.38
C LEU A 76 -1.47 -3.98 -1.65
N THR A 77 -2.28 -3.95 -2.70
CA THR A 77 -3.23 -2.86 -2.97
C THR A 77 -4.64 -3.38 -3.18
N HIS A 78 -5.64 -2.49 -3.09
CA HIS A 78 -7.01 -2.84 -3.45
C HIS A 78 -7.77 -1.70 -4.14
N ASP A 79 -8.75 -2.08 -4.95
CA ASP A 79 -9.67 -1.19 -5.68
C ASP A 79 -11.12 -1.28 -5.14
N ARG A 80 -11.27 -1.79 -3.90
CA ARG A 80 -12.54 -2.09 -3.20
C ARG A 80 -13.22 -3.38 -3.65
N ARG A 81 -12.64 -4.15 -4.56
CA ARG A 81 -13.10 -5.51 -4.86
C ARG A 81 -11.95 -6.49 -5.03
N THR A 82 -10.96 -6.06 -5.80
CA THR A 82 -9.80 -6.84 -6.16
C THR A 82 -8.66 -6.49 -5.23
N LEU A 83 -8.00 -7.52 -4.71
CA LEU A 83 -6.71 -7.42 -4.05
C LEU A 83 -5.63 -7.69 -5.08
N ARG A 84 -4.64 -6.81 -5.18
CA ARG A 84 -3.50 -6.96 -6.10
C ARG A 84 -2.19 -7.02 -5.33
N PHE A 85 -1.33 -7.93 -5.73
CA PHE A 85 -0.02 -8.14 -5.13
C PHE A 85 1.06 -7.73 -6.12
N TRP A 86 1.96 -6.86 -5.69
CA TRP A 86 2.97 -6.24 -6.54
C TRP A 86 4.36 -6.52 -6.01
N SER A 87 5.30 -6.82 -6.91
CA SER A 87 6.72 -6.79 -6.59
C SER A 87 7.16 -5.34 -6.39
N ALA A 88 7.57 -4.96 -5.18
CA ALA A 88 8.11 -3.62 -4.91
C ALA A 88 9.40 -3.33 -5.71
N ARG A 89 10.09 -4.39 -6.16
CA ARG A 89 11.30 -4.29 -6.97
C ARG A 89 10.97 -4.05 -8.44
N THR A 90 10.11 -4.87 -9.03
CA THR A 90 9.89 -4.88 -10.49
C THR A 90 8.64 -4.12 -10.91
N GLY A 91 7.71 -3.87 -10.00
CA GLY A 91 6.41 -3.26 -10.29
C GLY A 91 5.43 -4.22 -10.94
N GLU A 92 5.80 -5.49 -11.11
CA GLU A 92 4.93 -6.48 -11.70
C GLU A 92 3.80 -6.85 -10.74
N CYS A 93 2.58 -6.87 -11.27
CA CYS A 93 1.44 -7.47 -10.59
C CYS A 93 1.62 -8.99 -10.61
N LEU A 94 2.05 -9.54 -9.47
CA LEU A 94 2.34 -10.96 -9.30
C LEU A 94 1.07 -11.78 -9.18
N ARG A 95 0.00 -11.17 -8.64
CA ARG A 95 -1.27 -11.86 -8.39
C ARG A 95 -2.43 -10.88 -8.25
N GLU A 96 -3.57 -11.27 -8.78
CA GLU A 96 -4.85 -10.62 -8.52
C GLU A 96 -5.81 -11.62 -7.87
N LEU A 97 -6.64 -11.11 -6.94
CA LEU A 97 -7.62 -11.91 -6.24
C LEU A 97 -8.92 -11.12 -6.09
N ASP A 98 -10.01 -11.63 -6.67
CA ASP A 98 -11.35 -11.11 -6.43
C ASP A 98 -11.80 -11.52 -5.01
N ALA A 99 -11.87 -10.54 -4.11
CA ALA A 99 -12.34 -10.77 -2.75
C ALA A 99 -13.86 -10.59 -2.63
N GLY A 100 -14.50 -9.98 -3.63
CA GLY A 100 -15.85 -9.44 -3.55
C GLY A 100 -15.86 -8.01 -2.99
N PRO A 101 -17.04 -7.40 -2.77
CA PRO A 101 -17.15 -6.00 -2.36
C PRO A 101 -16.51 -5.75 -0.99
N LEU A 102 -15.30 -5.18 -0.98
CA LEU A 102 -14.50 -4.91 0.22
C LEU A 102 -15.00 -3.65 0.93
N SER A 103 -15.10 -3.73 2.25
CA SER A 103 -15.28 -2.58 3.14
C SER A 103 -13.97 -2.22 3.84
N VAL A 104 -13.20 -3.22 4.26
CA VAL A 104 -11.94 -3.05 5.01
C VAL A 104 -10.98 -4.20 4.73
N VAL A 105 -9.69 -3.92 4.82
CA VAL A 105 -8.62 -4.90 4.62
C VAL A 105 -7.56 -4.72 5.71
N ALA A 106 -7.11 -5.83 6.31
CA ALA A 106 -6.08 -5.83 7.34
C ALA A 106 -5.07 -6.97 7.13
N LEU A 107 -3.78 -6.63 7.05
CA LEU A 107 -2.69 -7.59 6.95
C LEU A 107 -2.21 -7.99 8.35
N SER A 108 -1.88 -9.26 8.56
CA SER A 108 -1.25 -9.70 9.81
C SER A 108 0.15 -9.08 9.97
N PRO A 109 0.63 -8.89 11.22
CA PRO A 109 1.96 -8.31 11.47
C PRO A 109 3.12 -9.08 10.82
N ASP A 110 2.99 -10.41 10.69
CA ASP A 110 3.96 -11.27 10.02
C ASP A 110 3.86 -11.23 8.49
N GLY A 111 2.87 -10.52 7.94
CA GLY A 111 2.61 -10.37 6.50
C GLY A 111 2.07 -11.63 5.82
N ARG A 112 1.76 -12.70 6.56
CA ARG A 112 1.39 -14.02 5.99
C ARG A 112 -0.10 -14.22 5.78
N ARG A 113 -0.93 -13.40 6.43
CA ARG A 113 -2.39 -13.51 6.38
C ARG A 113 -3.01 -12.16 6.10
N LEU A 114 -4.12 -12.20 5.40
CA LEU A 114 -4.93 -11.04 5.07
C LEU A 114 -6.37 -11.29 5.46
N ALA A 115 -6.97 -10.40 6.24
CA ALA A 115 -8.39 -10.38 6.50
C ALA A 115 -9.07 -9.31 5.63
N ALA A 116 -10.15 -9.70 4.96
CA ALA A 116 -10.96 -8.84 4.11
C ALA A 116 -12.39 -8.86 4.65
N GLY A 117 -12.84 -7.73 5.17
CA GLY A 117 -14.25 -7.51 5.53
C GLY A 117 -15.04 -7.12 4.28
N LEU A 118 -16.14 -7.82 4.03
CA LEU A 118 -17.01 -7.55 2.90
C LEU A 118 -18.20 -6.68 3.31
N GLN A 119 -18.79 -5.98 2.34
CA GLN A 119 -20.02 -5.22 2.54
C GLN A 119 -21.21 -6.11 2.96
N THR A 120 -21.15 -7.41 2.65
CA THR A 120 -22.14 -8.40 3.06
C THR A 120 -22.04 -8.78 4.55
N GLY A 121 -21.00 -8.33 5.26
CA GLY A 121 -20.70 -8.70 6.65
C GLY A 121 -19.83 -9.95 6.79
N GLU A 122 -19.54 -10.66 5.69
CA GLU A 122 -18.60 -11.79 5.70
C GLU A 122 -17.15 -11.30 5.87
N VAL A 123 -16.33 -12.07 6.58
CA VAL A 123 -14.87 -11.88 6.63
C VAL A 123 -14.19 -13.03 5.92
N LYS A 124 -13.42 -12.71 4.87
CA LYS A 124 -12.57 -13.69 4.18
C LYS A 124 -11.13 -13.57 4.65
N VAL A 125 -10.47 -14.71 4.81
CA VAL A 125 -9.05 -14.77 5.19
C VAL A 125 -8.25 -15.42 4.08
N PHE A 126 -7.17 -14.77 3.67
CA PHE A 126 -6.29 -15.23 2.60
C PHE A 126 -4.87 -15.47 3.12
N GLY A 127 -4.23 -16.51 2.59
CA GLY A 127 -2.79 -16.68 2.70
C GLY A 127 -2.06 -15.76 1.72
N VAL A 128 -1.05 -15.07 2.22
CA VAL A 128 -0.11 -14.27 1.43
C VAL A 128 1.16 -15.11 1.30
N ARG A 129 1.30 -15.78 0.14
CA ARG A 129 2.45 -16.61 -0.24
C ARG A 129 2.86 -16.23 -1.65
#